data_AF-A0AAV7G9J6-F1
#
_entry.id   AF-A0AAV7G9J6-F1
#
_cell.length_a   1.000
_cell.length_b   1.000
_cell.length_c   1.000
_cell.angle_alpha   90.00
_cell.angle_beta   90.00
_cell.angle_gamma   90.00
#
_symmetry.space_group_name_H-M   'P 1'
#
loop_
_entity.id
_entity.type
_entity.pdbx_description
1 polymer ?
#
loop_
_entity_poly.entity_id
_entity_poly.type
_entity_poly.pdbx_seq_one_letter_code
_entity_poly.pdbx_strand_id
1 'polypeptide(L)'
;MAAQPPSAGGLLGPPEIHHPPSSSAEKKEVPTGDVFIDLMDTSFNSAGENRPLMGLTENSSPTFISTGNPHLDFFFHVVPDSPRETVTTLLSAAWDRDPLTALKLVFQLRGVRGTGKSDRESFYSAALWLHLHHPKTLALNLPSIAEFGYFKDLPEILHRLIDGPDTRKLANGAQANRRKHGRRIKKARALNKKKKLGTKEERLAAELARVKLEMDSAAALRRKKRNQMACRAVDRYNRDPHYRFLHDRVSEHFATMLAADISHLAAGELGKLSLAAKWCPSLDTCFDRSTLLCESIARRLFPR
;
A
#
# COMPACT_ATOMS: atom_id res chain seq x y z
N MET A 1 7.39 83.59 40.95
CA MET A 1 6.39 82.70 41.59
C MET A 1 6.29 81.42 40.79
N ALA A 2 5.93 80.32 41.48
CA ALA A 2 5.75 78.95 41.03
C ALA A 2 6.99 78.03 41.08
N ALA A 3 6.99 77.19 42.13
CA ALA A 3 7.77 75.97 42.27
C ALA A 3 6.95 74.77 41.75
N GLN A 4 7.62 73.73 41.23
CA GLN A 4 7.32 72.27 41.30
C GLN A 4 8.01 71.51 40.13
N PRO A 5 8.23 70.18 40.20
CA PRO A 5 8.65 69.32 41.33
C PRO A 5 9.86 68.40 40.95
N PRO A 6 10.42 67.59 41.86
CA PRO A 6 11.49 66.64 41.54
C PRO A 6 10.92 65.38 40.87
N SER A 7 11.44 64.97 39.71
CA SER A 7 11.09 63.66 39.13
C SER A 7 12.07 62.59 39.62
N ALA A 8 11.46 61.56 40.21
CA ALA A 8 12.05 60.41 40.87
C ALA A 8 13.12 59.69 40.05
N GLY A 9 14.14 59.19 40.75
CA GLY A 9 15.07 58.21 40.24
C GLY A 9 14.31 56.94 39.81
N GLY A 10 14.29 56.69 38.52
CA GLY A 10 13.91 55.41 37.94
C GLY A 10 15.13 54.49 37.86
N LEU A 11 14.94 53.21 38.19
CA LEU A 11 15.94 52.16 38.03
C LEU A 11 16.40 52.08 36.56
N LEU A 12 17.64 52.47 36.30
CA LEU A 12 18.33 52.23 35.04
C LEU A 12 18.72 50.76 35.04
N GLY A 13 17.93 49.94 34.34
CA GLY A 13 18.23 48.53 34.12
C GLY A 13 19.63 48.31 33.53
N PRO A 14 20.09 47.05 33.46
CA PRO A 14 21.47 46.72 33.12
C PRO A 14 21.91 47.31 31.77
N PRO A 15 23.18 47.69 31.60
CA PRO A 15 23.67 48.49 30.49
C PRO A 15 23.52 47.87 29.09
N GLU A 16 23.09 46.60 28.98
CA GLU A 16 22.86 45.90 27.71
C GLU A 16 21.65 46.41 26.91
N ILE A 17 20.74 47.19 27.51
CA ILE A 17 19.55 47.75 26.83
C ILE A 17 19.79 49.11 26.16
N HIS A 18 20.98 49.69 26.33
CA HIS A 18 21.34 50.99 25.75
C HIS A 18 22.22 50.85 24.51
N HIS A 19 21.66 50.29 23.44
CA HIS A 19 22.22 50.48 22.10
C HIS A 19 21.44 51.57 21.37
N PRO A 20 22.09 52.58 20.77
CA PRO A 20 21.39 53.54 19.91
C PRO A 20 20.84 52.83 18.67
N PRO A 21 19.75 53.33 18.05
CA PRO A 21 19.29 52.80 16.79
C PRO A 21 20.38 52.99 15.75
N SER A 22 20.96 51.88 15.27
CA SER A 22 21.84 51.91 14.11
C SER A 22 21.04 52.46 12.95
N SER A 23 21.44 53.65 12.49
CA SER A 23 20.99 54.24 11.25
C SER A 23 21.05 53.20 10.14
N SER A 24 19.95 53.09 9.40
CA SER A 24 19.90 52.51 8.06
C SER A 24 20.86 53.26 7.14
N ALA A 25 22.12 52.84 7.16
CA ALA A 25 23.06 53.07 6.08
C ALA A 25 23.17 51.73 5.35
N GLU A 26 22.87 51.72 4.05
CA GLU A 26 23.20 50.61 3.16
C GLU A 26 24.68 50.27 3.33
N LYS A 27 24.97 49.23 4.11
CA LYS A 27 26.29 48.63 4.15
C LYS A 27 26.44 47.87 2.84
N LYS A 28 27.22 48.41 1.91
CA LYS A 28 27.87 47.58 0.89
C LYS A 28 28.80 46.62 1.64
N GLU A 29 28.38 45.37 1.76
CA GLU A 29 29.16 44.30 2.36
C GLU A 29 30.45 44.10 1.55
N VAL A 30 31.58 44.27 2.21
CA VAL A 30 32.89 44.00 1.64
C VAL A 30 33.15 42.52 1.87
N PRO A 31 33.47 41.73 0.83
CA PRO A 31 33.77 40.31 1.01
C PRO A 31 34.91 40.15 2.00
N THR A 32 34.69 39.26 2.96
CA THR A 32 35.62 38.92 4.05
C THR A 32 36.89 38.27 3.51
N GLY A 33 36.89 37.88 2.23
CA GLY A 33 38.00 37.21 1.54
C GLY A 33 38.03 35.71 1.80
N ASP A 34 37.20 35.22 2.73
CA ASP A 34 36.92 33.82 2.93
C ASP A 34 35.68 33.44 2.12
N VAL A 35 35.92 32.69 1.04
CA VAL A 35 34.91 32.22 0.09
C VAL A 35 33.77 31.49 0.80
N PHE A 36 34.05 30.80 1.92
CA PHE A 36 33.03 30.08 2.68
C PHE A 36 32.09 31.02 3.43
N ILE A 37 32.63 32.03 4.11
CA ILE A 37 31.85 33.01 4.89
C ILE A 37 31.05 33.91 3.95
N ASP A 38 31.66 34.37 2.86
CA ASP A 38 30.99 35.21 1.88
C ASP A 38 29.84 34.46 1.17
N LEU A 39 29.99 33.14 0.94
CA LEU A 39 28.92 32.28 0.40
C LEU A 39 27.78 32.05 1.41
N MET A 40 28.10 31.97 2.71
CA MET A 40 27.10 31.83 3.77
C MET A 40 26.28 33.11 3.95
N ASP A 41 26.91 34.29 3.98
CA ASP A 41 26.23 35.58 4.13
C ASP A 41 25.37 35.91 2.89
N THR A 42 25.88 35.66 1.69
CA THR A 42 25.08 35.83 0.46
C THR A 42 23.88 34.88 0.43
N SER A 43 24.04 33.62 0.86
CA SER A 43 22.94 32.65 0.94
C SER A 43 21.90 33.01 2.01
N PHE A 44 22.35 33.54 3.15
CA PHE A 44 21.50 33.97 4.25
C PHE A 44 20.66 35.20 3.89
N ASN A 45 21.28 36.19 3.23
CA ASN A 45 20.60 37.41 2.79
C ASN A 45 19.67 37.19 1.57
N SER A 46 19.92 36.14 0.78
CA SER A 46 19.04 35.73 -0.35
C SER A 46 17.81 34.92 0.10
N ALA A 47 17.65 34.62 1.40
CA ALA A 47 16.61 33.75 1.95
C ALA A 47 15.17 34.33 1.90
N GLY A 48 14.96 35.46 1.23
CA GLY A 48 13.63 36.00 0.93
C GLY A 48 12.93 35.30 -0.26
N GLU A 49 13.70 34.87 -1.26
CA GLU A 49 13.15 34.30 -2.52
C GLU A 49 13.15 32.76 -2.55
N ASN A 50 13.91 32.11 -1.66
CA ASN A 50 14.08 30.64 -1.60
C ASN A 50 13.63 30.01 -0.27
N ARG A 51 12.59 30.53 0.39
CA ARG A 51 12.05 29.84 1.58
C ARG A 51 11.35 28.55 1.15
N PRO A 52 11.70 27.39 1.73
CA PRO A 52 11.05 26.14 1.40
C PRO A 52 9.55 26.26 1.69
N LEU A 53 8.73 25.82 0.75
CA LEU A 53 7.28 25.81 0.87
C LEU A 53 6.90 24.98 2.11
N MET A 54 6.38 25.63 3.14
CA MET A 54 5.94 25.00 4.39
C MET A 54 4.42 24.94 4.45
N GLY A 55 3.91 23.84 5.01
CA GLY A 55 2.50 23.58 5.25
C GLY A 55 2.31 22.93 6.62
N LEU A 56 1.08 22.50 6.89
CA LEU A 56 0.72 21.80 8.12
C LEU A 56 0.44 20.33 7.82
N THR A 57 0.86 19.44 8.72
CA THR A 57 0.45 18.02 8.70
C THR A 57 -1.01 17.87 9.13
N GLU A 58 -1.54 16.64 9.09
CA GLU A 58 -2.87 16.32 9.63
C GLU A 58 -3.01 16.69 11.12
N ASN A 59 -1.89 16.70 11.86
CA ASN A 59 -1.85 17.08 13.27
C ASN A 59 -1.49 18.56 13.49
N SER A 60 -1.63 19.41 12.46
CA SER A 60 -1.30 20.83 12.49
C SER A 60 0.16 21.16 12.84
N SER A 61 1.08 20.21 12.66
CA SER A 61 2.52 20.47 12.85
C SER A 61 3.12 21.07 11.58
N PRO A 62 4.02 22.06 11.68
CA PRO A 62 4.71 22.60 10.51
C PRO A 62 5.56 21.52 9.84
N THR A 63 5.48 21.41 8.51
CA THR A 63 6.28 20.51 7.69
C THR A 63 6.61 21.18 6.36
N PHE A 64 7.69 20.74 5.71
CA PHE A 64 7.90 21.06 4.30
C PHE A 64 6.83 20.36 3.45
N ILE A 65 6.30 21.09 2.47
CA ILE A 65 5.34 20.59 1.47
C ILE A 65 6.05 19.69 0.45
N SER A 66 7.30 20.01 0.15
CA SER A 66 8.19 19.25 -0.71
C SER A 66 9.63 19.52 -0.29
N THR A 67 10.49 18.54 -0.49
CA THR A 67 11.94 18.62 -0.31
C THR A 67 12.66 19.13 -1.57
N GLY A 68 11.93 19.36 -2.67
CA GLY A 68 12.49 19.67 -3.98
C GLY A 68 13.07 18.45 -4.71
N ASN A 69 13.14 17.28 -4.05
CA ASN A 69 13.57 16.02 -4.66
C ASN A 69 12.40 15.02 -4.69
N PRO A 70 11.88 14.66 -5.88
CA PRO A 70 10.74 13.75 -6.03
C PRO A 70 10.93 12.37 -5.37
N HIS A 71 12.16 11.83 -5.35
CA HIS A 71 12.45 10.56 -4.68
C HIS A 71 12.31 10.66 -3.17
N LEU A 72 12.77 11.78 -2.61
CA LEU A 72 12.71 12.04 -1.19
C LEU A 72 11.28 12.37 -0.75
N ASP A 73 10.53 13.09 -1.59
CA ASP A 73 9.11 13.35 -1.39
C ASP A 73 8.30 12.05 -1.40
N PHE A 74 8.53 11.16 -2.36
CA PHE A 74 7.94 9.82 -2.36
C PHE A 74 8.32 9.05 -1.08
N PHE A 75 9.59 9.13 -0.66
CA PHE A 75 10.04 8.45 0.54
C PHE A 75 9.45 9.02 1.82
N PHE A 76 9.18 10.32 1.98
CA PHE A 76 8.64 10.85 3.23
C PHE A 76 7.12 10.94 3.24
N HIS A 77 6.50 11.34 2.13
CA HIS A 77 5.07 11.60 2.08
C HIS A 77 4.22 10.35 1.84
N VAL A 78 4.78 9.27 1.29
CA VAL A 78 4.08 7.98 1.23
C VAL A 78 4.15 7.30 2.61
N VAL A 79 3.05 7.38 3.34
CA VAL A 79 2.85 6.81 4.68
C VAL A 79 1.65 5.85 4.68
N PRO A 80 1.52 4.98 5.70
CA PRO A 80 0.31 4.17 5.86
C PRO A 80 -0.96 5.03 5.75
N ASP A 81 -1.97 4.50 5.06
CA ASP A 81 -3.25 5.17 4.77
C ASP A 81 -3.18 6.35 3.78
N SER A 82 -2.03 6.59 3.15
CA SER A 82 -1.93 7.53 2.02
C SER A 82 -2.93 7.18 0.91
N PRO A 83 -3.67 8.17 0.36
CA PRO A 83 -4.54 7.95 -0.77
C PRO A 83 -3.77 7.40 -1.98
N ARG A 84 -4.40 6.50 -2.73
CA ARG A 84 -3.79 5.85 -3.90
C ARG A 84 -3.31 6.90 -4.91
N GLU A 85 -4.11 7.94 -5.11
CA GLU A 85 -3.84 9.04 -6.03
C GLU A 85 -2.54 9.78 -5.65
N THR A 86 -2.34 10.01 -4.35
CA THR A 86 -1.11 10.61 -3.82
C THR A 86 0.10 9.70 -4.10
N VAL A 87 -0.02 8.40 -3.81
CA VAL A 87 1.05 7.43 -4.07
C VAL A 87 1.42 7.41 -5.55
N THR A 88 0.44 7.37 -6.45
CA THR A 88 0.70 7.31 -7.90
C THR A 88 1.27 8.62 -8.44
N THR A 89 0.86 9.76 -7.89
CA THR A 89 1.37 11.08 -8.32
C THR A 89 2.83 11.25 -7.91
N LEU A 90 3.16 10.94 -6.66
CA LEU A 90 4.54 10.98 -6.17
C LEU A 90 5.41 9.95 -6.90
N LEU A 91 4.88 8.76 -7.19
CA LEU A 91 5.61 7.74 -7.93
C LEU A 91 5.94 8.21 -9.35
N SER A 92 4.97 8.83 -10.04
CA SER A 92 5.20 9.37 -11.39
C SER A 92 6.32 10.40 -11.39
N ALA A 93 6.29 11.36 -10.45
CA ALA A 93 7.33 12.38 -10.35
C ALA A 93 8.71 11.80 -10.01
N ALA A 94 8.76 10.81 -9.10
CA ALA A 94 9.99 10.09 -8.80
C ALA A 94 10.52 9.30 -10.01
N TRP A 95 9.62 8.70 -10.78
CA TRP A 95 9.95 7.92 -11.97
C TRP A 95 10.54 8.78 -13.08
N ASP A 96 9.94 9.95 -13.34
CA ASP A 96 10.42 10.89 -14.35
C ASP A 96 11.82 11.43 -14.02
N ARG A 97 12.17 11.52 -12.73
CA ARG A 97 13.49 11.95 -12.27
C ARG A 97 14.57 10.88 -12.43
N ASP A 98 14.33 9.68 -11.92
CA ASP A 98 15.16 8.48 -12.12
C ASP A 98 14.33 7.20 -11.87
N PRO A 99 14.03 6.43 -12.93
CA PRO A 99 13.24 5.20 -12.83
C PRO A 99 13.84 4.14 -11.91
N LEU A 100 15.18 4.02 -11.87
CA LEU A 100 15.82 2.96 -11.08
C LEU A 100 15.67 3.23 -9.58
N THR A 101 15.91 4.46 -9.15
CA THR A 101 15.70 4.86 -7.75
C THR A 101 14.22 4.79 -7.37
N ALA A 102 13.31 5.22 -8.25
CA ALA A 102 11.87 5.08 -8.03
C ALA A 102 11.46 3.61 -7.83
N LEU A 103 11.97 2.69 -8.65
CA LEU A 103 11.69 1.25 -8.51
C LEU A 103 12.21 0.69 -7.18
N LYS A 104 13.42 1.08 -6.76
CA LYS A 104 13.96 0.70 -5.44
C LYS A 104 13.07 1.19 -4.31
N LEU A 105 12.56 2.41 -4.40
CA LEU A 105 11.62 2.97 -3.42
C LEU A 105 10.28 2.22 -3.39
N VAL A 106 9.79 1.75 -4.54
CA VAL A 106 8.60 0.88 -4.57
C VAL A 106 8.85 -0.42 -3.80
N PHE A 107 10.02 -1.05 -3.94
CA PHE A 107 10.34 -2.27 -3.19
C PHE A 107 10.59 -1.97 -1.71
N GLN A 108 11.13 -0.79 -1.40
CA GLN A 108 11.27 -0.29 -0.04
C GLN A 108 9.92 -0.14 0.68
N LEU A 109 8.85 0.23 -0.02
CA LEU A 109 7.50 0.24 0.57
C LEU A 109 7.13 -1.14 1.09
N ARG A 110 7.44 -2.19 0.30
CA ARG A 110 7.03 -3.54 0.63
C ARG A 110 7.93 -4.25 1.63
N GLY A 111 9.20 -3.86 1.74
CA GLY A 111 10.21 -4.52 2.56
C GLY A 111 9.71 -4.87 3.97
N VAL A 112 9.56 -6.16 4.25
CA VAL A 112 9.01 -6.68 5.53
C VAL A 112 10.06 -7.25 6.47
N ARG A 113 11.27 -7.51 5.97
CA ARG A 113 12.34 -8.18 6.72
C ARG A 113 13.32 -7.16 7.31
N GLY A 114 12.79 -6.10 7.91
CA GLY A 114 13.60 -4.97 8.40
C GLY A 114 14.23 -4.11 7.30
N THR A 115 13.93 -4.39 6.04
CA THR A 115 14.49 -3.69 4.89
C THR A 115 13.67 -2.46 4.49
N GLY A 116 12.41 -2.34 4.92
CA GLY A 116 11.45 -1.38 4.38
C GLY A 116 10.36 -0.93 5.33
N LYS A 117 9.37 -0.22 4.79
CA LYS A 117 8.25 0.35 5.55
C LYS A 117 7.15 -0.66 5.88
N SER A 118 7.17 -1.84 5.27
CA SER A 118 6.10 -2.83 5.33
C SER A 118 4.70 -2.25 5.00
N ASP A 119 4.63 -1.21 4.17
CA ASP A 119 3.39 -0.62 3.71
C ASP A 119 2.84 -1.40 2.51
N ARG A 120 1.89 -2.28 2.82
CA ARG A 120 1.29 -3.19 1.85
C ARG A 120 0.37 -2.48 0.86
N GLU A 121 -0.46 -1.55 1.30
CA GLU A 121 -1.49 -0.96 0.43
C GLU A 121 -0.88 0.07 -0.53
N SER A 122 0.10 0.86 -0.07
CA SER A 122 0.86 1.75 -0.95
C SER A 122 1.70 0.95 -1.95
N PHE A 123 2.30 -0.18 -1.53
CA PHE A 123 3.00 -1.07 -2.46
C PHE A 123 2.08 -1.60 -3.56
N TYR A 124 0.89 -2.12 -3.25
CA TYR A 124 0.00 -2.61 -4.29
C TYR A 124 -0.50 -1.49 -5.20
N SER A 125 -0.72 -0.29 -4.66
CA SER A 125 -1.04 0.89 -5.47
C SER A 125 0.08 1.21 -6.48
N ALA A 126 1.33 1.19 -6.02
CA ALA A 126 2.51 1.36 -6.87
C ALA A 126 2.68 0.22 -7.88
N ALA A 127 2.45 -1.04 -7.48
CA ALA A 127 2.54 -2.19 -8.39
C ALA A 127 1.49 -2.13 -9.51
N LEU A 128 0.27 -1.68 -9.21
CA LEU A 128 -0.77 -1.48 -10.22
C LEU A 128 -0.42 -0.32 -11.16
N TRP A 129 0.18 0.75 -10.64
CA TRP A 129 0.70 1.84 -11.47
C TRP A 129 1.83 1.36 -12.39
N LEU A 130 2.78 0.58 -11.87
CA LEU A 130 3.84 -0.04 -12.67
C LEU A 130 3.27 -0.97 -13.74
N HIS A 131 2.21 -1.72 -13.45
CA HIS A 131 1.55 -2.55 -14.46
C HIS A 131 0.97 -1.71 -15.61
N LEU A 132 0.37 -0.57 -15.29
CA LEU A 132 -0.26 0.32 -16.26
C LEU A 132 0.77 1.05 -17.15
N HIS A 133 1.87 1.52 -16.57
CA HIS A 133 2.84 2.37 -17.26
C HIS A 133 4.11 1.62 -17.71
N HIS A 134 4.56 0.63 -16.93
CA HIS A 134 5.82 -0.09 -17.12
C HIS A 134 5.66 -1.62 -16.92
N PRO A 135 4.77 -2.29 -17.67
CA PRO A 135 4.37 -3.68 -17.42
C PRO A 135 5.54 -4.67 -17.45
N LYS A 136 6.52 -4.43 -18.34
CA LYS A 136 7.73 -5.25 -18.43
C LYS A 136 8.60 -5.12 -17.18
N THR A 137 8.75 -3.91 -16.64
CA THR A 137 9.53 -3.67 -15.44
C THR A 137 8.95 -4.41 -14.24
N LEU A 138 7.62 -4.35 -14.06
CA LEU A 138 6.96 -5.12 -13.00
C LEU A 138 7.19 -6.64 -13.16
N ALA A 139 6.97 -7.16 -14.36
CA ALA A 139 7.03 -8.61 -14.62
C ALA A 139 8.45 -9.20 -14.58
N LEU A 140 9.47 -8.41 -14.92
CA LEU A 140 10.87 -8.85 -14.88
C LEU A 140 11.46 -8.81 -13.47
N ASN A 141 10.92 -7.98 -12.57
CA ASN A 141 11.39 -7.85 -11.19
C ASN A 141 10.56 -8.64 -10.16
N LEU A 142 9.74 -9.59 -10.60
CA LEU A 142 8.97 -10.47 -9.69
C LEU A 142 9.84 -11.22 -8.66
N PRO A 143 11.05 -11.72 -9.01
CA PRO A 143 11.92 -12.34 -8.00
C PRO A 143 12.28 -11.39 -6.86
N SER A 144 12.63 -10.13 -7.18
CA SER A 144 12.93 -9.11 -6.17
C SER A 144 11.71 -8.76 -5.31
N ILE A 145 10.51 -8.74 -5.89
CA ILE A 145 9.28 -8.56 -5.12
C ILE A 145 9.09 -9.70 -4.10
N ALA A 146 9.36 -10.94 -4.49
CA ALA A 146 9.26 -12.09 -3.59
C ALA A 146 10.33 -12.07 -2.49
N GLU A 147 11.53 -11.58 -2.81
CA GLU A 147 12.68 -11.46 -1.91
C GLU A 147 12.51 -10.36 -0.86
N PHE A 148 12.16 -9.13 -1.27
CA PHE A 148 11.95 -8.01 -0.34
C PHE A 148 10.59 -8.11 0.37
N GLY A 149 9.55 -8.57 -0.34
CA GLY A 149 8.20 -8.79 0.15
C GLY A 149 7.90 -10.26 0.45
N TYR A 150 6.83 -10.81 -0.12
CA TYR A 150 6.48 -12.22 -0.01
C TYR A 150 6.06 -12.78 -1.38
N PHE A 151 6.23 -14.08 -1.59
CA PHE A 151 5.64 -14.79 -2.75
C PHE A 151 4.13 -14.55 -2.87
N LYS A 152 3.42 -14.34 -1.76
CA LYS A 152 1.98 -14.01 -1.75
C LYS A 152 1.65 -12.72 -2.51
N ASP A 153 2.59 -11.79 -2.63
CA ASP A 153 2.35 -10.53 -3.31
C ASP A 153 2.07 -10.73 -4.80
N LEU A 154 2.68 -11.76 -5.42
CA LEU A 154 2.51 -12.05 -6.84
C LEU A 154 1.06 -12.42 -7.20
N PRO A 155 0.40 -13.41 -6.57
CA PRO A 155 -1.00 -13.69 -6.83
C PRO A 155 -1.94 -12.57 -6.34
N GLU A 156 -1.55 -11.78 -5.33
CA GLU A 156 -2.34 -10.62 -4.89
C GLU A 156 -2.37 -9.50 -5.92
N ILE A 157 -1.24 -9.20 -6.58
CA ILE A 157 -1.20 -8.23 -7.69
C ILE A 157 -2.13 -8.68 -8.82
N LEU A 158 -2.05 -9.95 -9.24
CA LEU A 158 -2.93 -10.51 -10.28
C LEU A 158 -4.41 -10.44 -9.88
N HIS A 159 -4.72 -10.75 -8.62
CA HIS A 159 -6.08 -10.69 -8.09
C HIS A 159 -6.65 -9.26 -8.13
N ARG A 160 -5.85 -8.26 -7.73
CA ARG A 160 -6.26 -6.84 -7.76
C ARG A 160 -6.40 -6.29 -9.17
N LEU A 161 -5.63 -6.80 -10.14
CA LEU A 161 -5.80 -6.44 -11.55
C LEU A 161 -7.13 -6.93 -12.15
N ILE A 162 -7.71 -8.02 -11.62
CA ILE A 162 -9.01 -8.54 -12.08
C ILE A 162 -10.17 -7.91 -11.30
N ASP A 163 -10.09 -7.91 -9.97
CA ASP A 163 -11.21 -7.53 -9.09
C ASP A 163 -11.17 -6.05 -8.67
N GLY A 164 -10.10 -5.34 -9.00
CA GLY A 164 -9.88 -3.94 -8.66
C GLY A 164 -8.98 -3.73 -7.43
N PRO A 165 -8.42 -2.51 -7.29
CA PRO A 165 -7.43 -2.18 -6.25
C PRO A 165 -7.97 -2.37 -4.82
N ASP A 166 -9.25 -2.07 -4.60
CA ASP A 166 -9.89 -2.09 -3.27
C ASP A 166 -10.63 -3.40 -2.95
N THR A 167 -10.44 -4.45 -3.76
CA THR A 167 -11.17 -5.73 -3.60
C THR A 167 -11.13 -6.28 -2.17
N ARG A 168 -9.98 -6.15 -1.48
CA ARG A 168 -9.82 -6.58 -0.08
C ARG A 168 -10.61 -5.74 0.91
N LYS A 169 -10.62 -4.41 0.75
CA LYS A 169 -11.40 -3.50 1.60
C LYS A 169 -12.89 -3.78 1.46
N LEU A 170 -13.36 -3.92 0.21
CA LEU A 170 -14.75 -4.25 -0.12
C LEU A 170 -15.17 -5.61 0.45
N ALA A 171 -14.34 -6.64 0.29
CA ALA A 171 -14.60 -7.98 0.82
C ALA A 171 -14.72 -7.98 2.35
N ASN A 172 -13.80 -7.29 3.04
CA ASN A 172 -13.80 -7.18 4.49
C ASN A 172 -15.04 -6.43 5.00
N GLY A 173 -15.42 -5.32 4.36
CA GLY A 173 -16.64 -4.57 4.67
C GLY A 173 -17.90 -5.41 4.48
N ALA A 174 -18.00 -6.15 3.38
CA ALA A 174 -19.12 -7.05 3.12
C ALA A 174 -19.21 -8.17 4.17
N GLN A 175 -18.08 -8.73 4.60
CA GLN A 175 -18.04 -9.74 5.65
C GLN A 175 -18.47 -9.18 7.01
N ALA A 176 -18.01 -7.98 7.37
CA ALA A 176 -18.42 -7.30 8.60
C ALA A 176 -19.93 -7.04 8.62
N ASN A 177 -20.50 -6.59 7.49
CA ASN A 177 -21.93 -6.36 7.36
C ASN A 177 -22.74 -7.66 7.47
N ARG A 178 -22.29 -8.76 6.85
CA ARG A 178 -22.92 -10.08 7.00
C ARG A 178 -22.92 -10.56 8.44
N ARG A 179 -21.81 -10.37 9.18
CA ARG A 179 -21.72 -10.71 10.61
C ARG A 179 -22.72 -9.92 11.45
N LYS A 180 -22.81 -8.60 11.22
CA LYS A 180 -23.80 -7.72 11.89
C LYS A 180 -25.23 -8.16 11.58
N HIS A 181 -25.53 -8.46 10.32
CA HIS A 181 -26.85 -8.93 9.90
C HIS A 181 -27.23 -10.28 10.52
N GLY A 182 -26.30 -11.25 10.54
CA GLY A 182 -26.53 -12.55 11.18
C GLY A 182 -26.79 -12.44 12.68
N ARG A 183 -26.09 -11.53 13.39
CA ARG A 183 -26.37 -11.22 14.81
C ARG A 183 -27.79 -10.67 15.00
N ARG A 184 -28.25 -9.75 14.13
CA ARG A 184 -29.61 -9.20 14.17
C ARG A 184 -30.67 -10.27 13.96
N ILE A 185 -30.49 -11.16 12.99
CA ILE A 185 -31.43 -12.29 12.74
C ILE A 185 -31.51 -13.21 13.96
N LYS A 186 -30.37 -13.60 14.54
CA LYS A 186 -30.34 -14.45 15.74
C LYS A 186 -31.09 -13.79 16.91
N LYS A 187 -30.87 -12.49 17.14
CA LYS A 187 -31.58 -11.72 18.16
C LYS A 187 -33.08 -11.69 17.89
N ALA A 188 -33.51 -11.39 16.66
CA ALA A 188 -34.93 -11.39 16.28
C ALA A 188 -35.59 -12.76 16.48
N ARG A 189 -34.91 -13.86 16.14
CA ARG A 189 -35.41 -15.23 16.37
C ARG A 189 -35.51 -15.57 17.86
N ALA A 190 -34.60 -15.07 18.69
CA ALA A 190 -34.66 -15.26 20.15
C ALA A 190 -35.82 -14.51 20.80
N LEU A 191 -36.17 -13.32 20.31
CA LEU A 191 -37.33 -12.55 20.79
C LEU A 191 -38.67 -13.13 20.30
N ASN A 192 -38.71 -13.79 19.15
CA ASN A 192 -39.95 -14.26 18.53
C ASN A 192 -40.32 -15.68 18.98
N LYS A 193 -40.78 -15.85 20.23
CA LYS A 193 -41.36 -17.11 20.74
C LYS A 193 -42.79 -17.32 20.20
N LYS A 194 -42.94 -17.70 18.93
CA LYS A 194 -44.27 -18.12 18.41
C LYS A 194 -44.65 -19.52 18.90
N LYS A 195 -45.94 -19.75 19.17
CA LYS A 195 -46.53 -21.07 19.43
C LYS A 195 -46.24 -22.01 18.26
N LYS A 196 -45.69 -23.18 18.56
CA LYS A 196 -45.37 -24.20 17.56
C LYS A 196 -46.64 -24.98 17.22
N LEU A 197 -47.02 -25.07 15.94
CA LEU A 197 -48.15 -25.88 15.40
C LEU A 197 -47.63 -27.17 14.72
N GLY A 198 -48.39 -28.27 14.79
CA GLY A 198 -48.06 -29.57 14.14
C GLY A 198 -47.39 -30.62 15.05
N THR A 199 -47.20 -31.85 14.59
CA THR A 199 -46.48 -32.89 15.36
C THR A 199 -44.97 -32.63 15.38
N LYS A 200 -44.22 -33.23 16.33
CA LYS A 200 -42.77 -33.01 16.44
C LYS A 200 -42.02 -33.49 15.20
N GLU A 201 -42.44 -34.60 14.61
CA GLU A 201 -41.81 -35.23 13.45
C GLU A 201 -42.01 -34.42 12.17
N GLU A 202 -43.24 -33.96 11.91
CA GLU A 202 -43.56 -33.07 10.78
C GLU A 202 -42.70 -31.79 10.79
N ARG A 203 -42.50 -31.20 11.97
CA ARG A 203 -41.67 -29.99 12.13
C ARG A 203 -40.21 -30.25 11.83
N LEU A 204 -39.67 -31.39 12.27
CA LEU A 204 -38.28 -31.76 12.00
C LEU A 204 -38.07 -32.06 10.52
N ALA A 205 -39.00 -32.79 9.89
CA ALA A 205 -38.96 -33.07 8.45
C ALA A 205 -39.06 -31.78 7.61
N ALA A 206 -39.98 -30.87 7.95
CA ALA A 206 -40.11 -29.59 7.26
C ALA A 206 -38.87 -28.69 7.45
N GLU A 207 -38.28 -28.68 8.65
CA GLU A 207 -37.04 -27.93 8.91
C GLU A 207 -35.86 -28.52 8.15
N LEU A 208 -35.70 -29.85 8.13
CA LEU A 208 -34.66 -30.53 7.35
C LEU A 208 -34.81 -30.26 5.85
N ALA A 209 -36.04 -30.33 5.31
CA ALA A 209 -36.32 -30.00 3.92
C ALA A 209 -35.97 -28.54 3.59
N ARG A 210 -36.31 -27.61 4.49
CA ARG A 210 -35.95 -26.18 4.34
C ARG A 210 -34.43 -25.98 4.38
N VAL A 211 -33.74 -26.60 5.34
CA VAL A 211 -32.27 -26.50 5.46
C VAL A 211 -31.60 -27.08 4.23
N LYS A 212 -32.07 -28.23 3.72
CA LYS A 212 -31.55 -28.83 2.49
C LYS A 212 -31.72 -27.88 1.30
N LEU A 213 -32.91 -27.32 1.10
CA LEU A 213 -33.18 -26.38 0.01
C LEU A 213 -32.33 -25.10 0.13
N GLU A 214 -32.13 -24.59 1.35
CA GLU A 214 -31.24 -23.45 1.62
C GLU A 214 -29.77 -23.80 1.32
N MET A 215 -29.31 -24.99 1.71
CA MET A 215 -27.96 -25.48 1.43
C MET A 215 -27.70 -25.64 -0.08
N ASP A 216 -28.65 -26.22 -0.81
CA ASP A 216 -28.58 -26.43 -2.25
C ASP A 216 -28.59 -25.10 -3.01
N SER A 217 -29.48 -24.18 -2.64
CA SER A 217 -29.50 -22.81 -3.18
C SER A 217 -28.20 -22.07 -2.91
N ALA A 218 -27.66 -22.18 -1.69
CA ALA A 218 -26.38 -21.58 -1.33
C ALA A 218 -25.21 -22.23 -2.11
N ALA A 219 -25.25 -23.54 -2.37
CA ALA A 219 -24.25 -24.23 -3.19
C ALA A 219 -24.31 -23.79 -4.65
N ALA A 220 -25.51 -23.69 -5.23
CA ALA A 220 -25.72 -23.18 -6.58
C ALA A 220 -25.21 -21.74 -6.72
N LEU A 221 -25.49 -20.88 -5.74
CA LEU A 221 -24.98 -19.50 -5.73
C LEU A 221 -23.45 -19.45 -5.65
N ARG A 222 -22.81 -20.30 -4.83
CA ARG A 222 -21.34 -20.42 -4.77
C ARG A 222 -20.76 -20.89 -6.09
N ARG A 223 -21.39 -21.86 -6.76
CA ARG A 223 -20.98 -22.36 -8.08
C ARG A 223 -21.09 -21.27 -9.14
N LYS A 224 -22.22 -20.56 -9.18
CA LYS A 224 -22.42 -19.43 -10.12
C LYS A 224 -21.35 -18.35 -9.93
N LYS A 225 -21.05 -17.95 -8.69
CA LYS A 225 -19.98 -16.99 -8.40
C LYS A 225 -18.61 -17.48 -8.84
N ARG A 226 -18.30 -18.76 -8.62
CA ARG A 226 -17.03 -19.37 -9.07
C ARG A 226 -16.89 -19.30 -10.58
N ASN A 227 -17.93 -19.69 -11.31
CA ASN A 227 -17.93 -19.62 -12.76
C ASN A 227 -17.75 -18.18 -13.25
N GLN A 228 -18.42 -17.21 -12.63
CA GLN A 228 -18.25 -15.80 -12.95
C GLN A 228 -16.82 -15.30 -12.71
N MET A 229 -16.15 -15.75 -11.63
CA MET A 229 -14.75 -15.40 -11.39
C MET A 229 -13.83 -16.02 -12.46
N ALA A 230 -14.03 -17.29 -12.79
CA ALA A 230 -13.27 -17.97 -13.84
C ALA A 230 -13.44 -17.30 -15.21
N CYS A 231 -14.67 -16.96 -15.61
CA CYS A 231 -14.93 -16.23 -16.86
C CYS A 231 -14.18 -14.89 -16.90
N ARG A 232 -14.23 -14.10 -15.81
CA ARG A 232 -13.49 -12.83 -15.73
C ARG A 232 -11.97 -13.02 -15.83
N ALA A 233 -11.43 -14.08 -15.22
CA ALA A 233 -10.02 -14.41 -15.30
C ALA A 233 -9.59 -14.73 -16.74
N VAL A 234 -10.35 -15.59 -17.42
CA VAL A 234 -10.12 -15.97 -18.83
C VAL A 234 -10.27 -14.76 -19.76
N ASP A 235 -11.33 -13.97 -19.57
CA ASP A 235 -11.56 -12.75 -20.36
C ASP A 235 -10.40 -11.77 -20.21
N ARG A 236 -9.91 -11.55 -18.97
CA ARG A 236 -8.77 -10.66 -18.72
C ARG A 236 -7.49 -11.19 -19.37
N TYR A 237 -7.20 -12.49 -19.22
CA TYR A 237 -6.03 -13.14 -19.83
C TYR A 237 -6.04 -13.04 -21.36
N ASN A 238 -7.20 -13.17 -21.99
CA ASN A 238 -7.31 -13.13 -23.46
C ASN A 238 -7.27 -11.70 -24.03
N ARG A 239 -7.84 -10.73 -23.31
CA ARG A 239 -8.00 -9.35 -23.81
C ARG A 239 -6.80 -8.44 -23.54
N ASP A 240 -6.09 -8.65 -22.44
CA ASP A 240 -5.00 -7.77 -22.01
C ASP A 240 -3.63 -8.47 -22.14
N PRO A 241 -2.82 -8.11 -23.16
CA PRO A 241 -1.49 -8.68 -23.35
C PRO A 241 -0.52 -8.42 -22.20
N HIS A 242 -0.64 -7.28 -21.50
CA HIS A 242 0.21 -6.95 -20.36
C HIS A 242 -0.14 -7.79 -19.15
N TYR A 243 -1.44 -7.99 -18.89
CA TYR A 243 -1.90 -8.93 -17.85
C TYR A 243 -1.46 -10.35 -18.16
N ARG A 244 -1.64 -10.82 -19.40
CA ARG A 244 -1.20 -12.15 -19.83
C ARG A 244 0.29 -12.36 -19.58
N PHE A 245 1.12 -11.40 -20.01
CA PHE A 245 2.56 -11.46 -19.78
C PHE A 245 2.91 -11.53 -18.29
N LEU A 246 2.30 -10.70 -17.46
CA LEU A 246 2.52 -10.74 -16.02
C LEU A 246 2.09 -12.08 -15.41
N HIS A 247 0.92 -12.60 -15.78
CA HIS A 247 0.41 -13.89 -15.32
C HIS A 247 1.34 -15.05 -15.68
N ASP A 248 1.84 -15.07 -16.92
CA ASP A 248 2.78 -16.07 -17.39
C ASP A 248 4.10 -16.00 -16.61
N ARG A 249 4.63 -14.79 -16.37
CA ARG A 249 5.86 -14.59 -15.59
C ARG A 249 5.72 -14.98 -14.13
N VAL A 250 4.56 -14.71 -13.51
CA VAL A 250 4.26 -15.17 -12.15
C VAL A 250 4.21 -16.70 -12.12
N SER A 251 3.53 -17.32 -13.08
CA SER A 251 3.39 -18.78 -13.18
C SER A 251 4.76 -19.45 -13.37
N GLU A 252 5.59 -18.90 -14.24
CA GLU A 252 6.96 -19.36 -14.50
C GLU A 252 7.85 -19.23 -13.25
N HIS A 253 7.76 -18.11 -12.52
CA HIS A 253 8.56 -17.93 -11.32
C HIS A 253 8.17 -18.93 -10.22
N PHE A 254 6.87 -19.17 -9.99
CA PHE A 254 6.43 -20.24 -9.07
C PHE A 254 6.92 -21.61 -9.52
N ALA A 255 6.76 -21.97 -10.79
CA ALA A 255 7.20 -23.26 -11.30
C ALA A 255 8.71 -23.46 -11.12
N THR A 256 9.51 -22.44 -11.43
CA THR A 256 10.98 -22.48 -11.28
C THR A 256 11.38 -22.70 -9.82
N MET A 257 10.79 -21.95 -8.89
CA MET A 257 11.10 -22.07 -7.46
C MET A 257 10.64 -23.40 -6.88
N LEU A 258 9.46 -23.89 -7.28
CA LEU A 258 8.97 -25.20 -6.84
C LEU A 258 9.82 -26.36 -7.35
N ALA A 259 10.28 -26.30 -8.60
CA ALA A 259 11.19 -27.30 -9.16
C ALA A 259 12.55 -27.32 -8.43
N ALA A 260 13.08 -26.14 -8.10
CA ALA A 260 14.28 -26.01 -7.28
C ALA A 260 14.06 -26.57 -5.87
N ASP A 261 12.93 -26.24 -5.22
CA ASP A 261 12.58 -26.75 -3.89
C ASP A 261 12.46 -28.28 -3.86
N ILE A 262 11.87 -28.90 -4.89
CA ILE A 262 11.82 -30.37 -5.03
C ILE A 262 13.24 -30.96 -5.10
N SER A 263 14.13 -30.32 -5.85
CA SER A 263 15.52 -30.76 -6.01
C SER A 263 16.31 -30.63 -4.69
N HIS A 264 16.16 -29.50 -3.98
CA HIS A 264 16.78 -29.29 -2.67
C HIS A 264 16.26 -30.26 -1.62
N LEU A 265 14.94 -30.56 -1.64
CA LEU A 265 14.35 -31.53 -0.74
C LEU A 265 14.92 -32.93 -0.98
N ALA A 266 15.05 -33.35 -2.24
CA ALA A 266 15.65 -34.63 -2.60
C ALA A 266 17.13 -34.73 -2.16
N ALA A 267 17.85 -33.62 -2.18
CA ALA A 267 19.24 -33.52 -1.72
C ALA A 267 19.39 -33.35 -0.18
N GLY A 268 18.29 -33.23 0.58
CA GLY A 268 18.33 -32.97 2.02
C GLY A 268 18.73 -31.53 2.41
N GLU A 269 18.79 -30.61 1.46
CA GLU A 269 19.21 -29.22 1.65
C GLU A 269 18.06 -28.32 2.16
N LEU A 270 17.52 -28.64 3.34
CA LEU A 270 16.32 -27.98 3.87
C LEU A 270 16.47 -26.45 4.04
N GLY A 271 17.69 -25.96 4.27
CA GLY A 271 17.98 -24.53 4.41
C GLY A 271 17.86 -23.71 3.13
N LYS A 272 17.79 -24.35 1.96
CA LYS A 272 17.64 -23.69 0.65
C LYS A 272 16.19 -23.67 0.16
N LEU A 273 15.27 -24.28 0.90
CA LEU A 273 13.85 -24.31 0.52
C LEU A 273 13.28 -22.90 0.53
N SER A 274 12.68 -22.54 -0.59
CA SER A 274 11.99 -21.27 -0.74
C SER A 274 10.63 -21.29 -0.05
N LEU A 275 10.01 -20.11 0.04
CA LEU A 275 8.63 -19.98 0.51
C LEU A 275 7.61 -20.16 -0.63
N ALA A 276 8.03 -20.58 -1.82
CA ALA A 276 7.13 -20.74 -2.97
C ALA A 276 6.03 -21.76 -2.67
N ALA A 277 6.36 -22.93 -2.13
CA ALA A 277 5.37 -23.96 -1.76
C ALA A 277 4.33 -23.46 -0.75
N LYS A 278 4.74 -22.63 0.22
CA LYS A 278 3.84 -22.04 1.23
C LYS A 278 2.80 -21.08 0.62
N TRP A 279 3.19 -20.37 -0.43
CA TRP A 279 2.39 -19.30 -1.03
C TRP A 279 1.83 -19.62 -2.41
N CYS A 280 2.20 -20.78 -2.98
CA CYS A 280 1.59 -21.31 -4.18
C CYS A 280 0.08 -21.43 -3.96
N PRO A 281 -0.76 -20.90 -4.85
CA PRO A 281 -2.20 -21.02 -4.70
C PRO A 281 -2.62 -22.49 -4.60
N SER A 282 -3.56 -22.78 -3.72
CA SER A 282 -4.18 -24.10 -3.67
C SER A 282 -5.32 -24.16 -4.68
N LEU A 283 -5.48 -25.32 -5.31
CA LEU A 283 -6.54 -25.56 -6.30
C LEU A 283 -7.91 -25.16 -5.73
N ASP A 284 -8.70 -24.44 -6.52
CA ASP A 284 -10.08 -24.12 -6.20
C ASP A 284 -10.25 -23.25 -4.93
N THR A 285 -9.20 -22.54 -4.50
CA THR A 285 -9.20 -21.62 -3.34
C THR A 285 -9.18 -20.14 -3.76
N CYS A 286 -8.89 -19.22 -2.82
CA CYS A 286 -9.11 -17.78 -3.00
C CYS A 286 -8.44 -17.20 -4.24
N PHE A 287 -7.13 -17.36 -4.39
CA PHE A 287 -6.39 -16.80 -5.53
C PHE A 287 -6.70 -17.56 -6.81
N ASP A 288 -6.65 -18.89 -6.77
CA ASP A 288 -6.88 -19.73 -7.95
C ASP A 288 -8.26 -19.53 -8.57
N ARG A 289 -9.32 -19.38 -7.75
CA ARG A 289 -10.65 -19.04 -8.27
C ARG A 289 -10.71 -17.72 -9.04
N SER A 290 -9.82 -16.79 -8.73
CA SER A 290 -9.77 -15.47 -9.38
C SER A 290 -8.74 -15.37 -10.50
N THR A 291 -7.69 -16.18 -10.50
CA THR A 291 -6.55 -16.04 -11.45
C THR A 291 -6.25 -17.29 -12.27
N LEU A 292 -6.81 -18.45 -11.91
CA LEU A 292 -6.53 -19.75 -12.52
C LEU A 292 -5.02 -20.09 -12.56
N LEU A 293 -4.28 -19.61 -11.56
CA LEU A 293 -2.83 -19.71 -11.53
C LEU A 293 -2.35 -21.16 -11.33
N CYS A 294 -3.11 -22.00 -10.62
CA CYS A 294 -2.72 -23.39 -10.36
C CYS A 294 -2.55 -24.16 -11.67
N GLU A 295 -3.48 -24.00 -12.61
CA GLU A 295 -3.40 -24.67 -13.92
C GLU A 295 -2.15 -24.24 -14.68
N SER A 296 -1.87 -22.93 -14.70
CA SER A 296 -0.73 -22.35 -15.40
C SER A 296 0.62 -22.79 -14.82
N ILE A 297 0.72 -22.89 -13.49
CA ILE A 297 1.90 -23.42 -12.79
C ILE A 297 2.06 -24.92 -13.06
N ALA A 298 0.97 -25.69 -12.92
CA ALA A 298 1.00 -27.14 -13.11
C ALA A 298 1.44 -27.55 -14.52
N ARG A 299 0.93 -26.86 -15.56
CA ARG A 299 1.34 -27.10 -16.96
C ARG A 299 2.84 -26.86 -17.21
N ARG A 300 3.48 -25.99 -16.42
CA ARG A 300 4.92 -25.71 -16.52
C ARG A 300 5.78 -26.70 -15.73
N LEU A 301 5.30 -27.17 -14.58
CA LEU A 301 5.98 -28.19 -13.79
C LEU A 301 5.90 -29.59 -14.41
N PHE A 302 4.78 -29.90 -15.06
CA PHE A 302 4.49 -31.21 -15.64
C PHE A 302 4.14 -31.06 -17.13
N PRO A 303 5.12 -30.72 -17.98
CA PRO A 303 4.90 -30.68 -19.44
C PRO A 303 4.48 -32.05 -19.96
N ARG A 304 3.60 -32.06 -20.95
CA ARG A 304 3.12 -33.27 -21.64
C ARG A 304 3.96 -33.57 -22.86
#